data_AF-A0A1R0Z7Z7-F1
#
_entry.id   AF-A0A1R0Z7Z7-F1
#
_cell.length_a   1.000
_cell.length_b   1.000
_cell.length_c   1.000
_cell.angle_alpha   90.00
_cell.angle_beta   90.00
_cell.angle_gamma   90.00
#
_symmetry.space_group_name_H-M   'P 1'
#
loop_
_entity.id
_entity.type
_entity.pdbx_description
1 polymer ?
#
loop_
_entity_poly.entity_id
_entity_poly.type
_entity_poly.pdbx_seq_one_letter_code
_entity_poly.pdbx_strand_id
1 'polypeptide(L)'
;MTVGKMRLPWAPYHDERAGIKLHVALRAETVQPLNVMETIGSRHDRPVSEHLEHPDYIMVMDRAYEKLERLDRYKTDKQSFVIRLRDFEDREIRVVTDLMQVTPEQIAQIYKAH
;
A
#
# COMPACT_ATOMS: atom_id res chain seq x y z
N MET A 1 -13.37 24.15 13.00
CA MET A 1 -12.86 23.40 14.16
C MET A 1 -12.55 21.97 13.73
N THR A 2 -11.29 21.55 13.74
CA THR A 2 -10.87 20.22 13.28
C THR A 2 -11.00 19.22 14.42
N VAL A 3 -11.96 18.29 14.28
CA VAL A 3 -12.42 17.35 15.33
C VAL A 3 -11.35 16.37 15.82
N GLY A 4 -10.19 16.29 15.17
CA GLY A 4 -9.15 15.28 15.43
C GLY A 4 -8.05 15.67 16.43
N LYS A 5 -7.84 16.96 16.73
CA LYS A 5 -6.66 17.44 17.51
C LYS A 5 -6.52 16.83 18.92
N MET A 6 -7.60 16.33 19.52
CA MET A 6 -7.61 15.80 20.89
C MET A 6 -7.60 14.25 20.98
N ARG A 7 -7.68 13.53 19.84
CA ARG A 7 -7.78 12.06 19.85
C ARG A 7 -6.43 11.34 19.66
N LEU A 8 -5.41 12.03 19.14
CA LEU A 8 -4.11 11.42 18.82
C LEU A 8 -2.97 12.33 19.33
N PRO A 9 -2.59 12.21 20.62
CA PRO A 9 -1.62 13.11 21.25
C PRO A 9 -0.20 12.97 20.70
N TRP A 10 0.10 11.86 20.01
CA TRP A 10 1.42 11.59 19.43
C TRP A 10 1.61 12.18 18.03
N ALA A 11 0.56 12.65 17.36
CA ALA A 11 0.63 13.15 15.99
C ALA A 11 0.88 14.68 15.98
N PRO A 12 2.04 15.18 15.50
CA PRO A 12 2.26 16.62 15.36
C PRO A 12 1.33 17.22 14.30
N TYR A 13 0.50 18.18 14.71
CA TYR A 13 -0.41 18.94 13.83
C TYR A 13 0.26 20.25 13.40
N HIS A 14 0.49 20.46 12.10
CA HIS A 14 0.95 21.75 11.57
C HIS A 14 -0.23 22.64 11.15
N ASP A 15 -0.22 23.86 11.70
CA ASP A 15 -1.16 24.98 11.56
C ASP A 15 -2.66 24.63 11.45
N GLU A 16 -3.14 24.04 10.35
CA GLU A 16 -4.56 23.67 10.21
C GLU A 16 -4.85 22.35 9.47
N ARG A 17 -3.83 21.64 8.97
CA ARG A 17 -3.99 20.36 8.26
C ARG A 17 -2.95 19.35 8.74
N ALA A 18 -3.41 18.35 9.49
CA ALA A 18 -2.66 17.14 9.71
C ALA A 18 -3.43 15.98 9.09
N GLY A 19 -2.81 15.30 8.14
CA GLY A 19 -3.30 14.03 7.63
C GLY A 19 -2.84 12.89 8.53
N ILE A 20 -3.66 11.86 8.68
CA ILE A 20 -3.23 10.56 9.19
C ILE A 20 -3.34 9.59 8.02
N LYS A 21 -2.32 8.76 7.83
CA LYS A 21 -2.30 7.70 6.84
C LYS A 21 -2.53 6.38 7.55
N LEU A 22 -3.45 5.60 7.00
CA LEU A 22 -3.76 4.26 7.45
C LEU A 22 -3.22 3.28 6.41
N HIS A 23 -2.28 2.42 6.81
CA HIS A 23 -1.76 1.37 5.97
C HIS A 23 -2.35 0.05 6.45
N VAL A 24 -3.10 -0.64 5.59
CA VAL A 24 -3.93 -1.78 6.01
C VAL A 24 -3.61 -3.00 5.17
N ALA A 25 -3.30 -4.11 5.85
CA ALA A 25 -3.39 -5.43 5.25
C ALA A 25 -4.85 -5.89 5.34
N LEU A 26 -5.50 -6.11 4.21
CA LEU A 26 -6.89 -6.53 4.12
C LEU A 26 -6.99 -7.99 3.68
N ARG A 27 -7.91 -8.73 4.28
CA ARG A 27 -8.38 -10.00 3.72
C ARG A 27 -9.30 -9.69 2.54
N ALA A 28 -8.87 -10.01 1.32
CA ALA A 28 -9.56 -9.60 0.09
C ALA A 28 -11.02 -10.09 0.02
N GLU A 29 -11.33 -11.27 0.55
CA GLU A 29 -12.67 -11.87 0.43
C GLU A 29 -13.72 -11.19 1.30
N THR A 30 -13.31 -10.62 2.43
CA THR A 30 -14.21 -10.09 3.47
C THR A 30 -13.99 -8.61 3.77
N VAL A 31 -12.95 -8.02 3.18
CA VAL A 31 -12.50 -6.65 3.45
C VAL A 31 -12.17 -6.43 4.94
N GLN A 32 -11.87 -7.52 5.66
CA GLN A 32 -11.52 -7.44 7.08
C GLN A 32 -10.05 -7.01 7.24
N PRO A 33 -9.76 -6.00 8.09
CA PRO A 33 -8.38 -5.63 8.40
C PRO A 33 -7.70 -6.74 9.21
N LEU A 34 -6.55 -7.20 8.73
CA LEU A 34 -5.67 -8.14 9.41
C LEU A 34 -4.60 -7.40 10.21
N ASN A 35 -4.05 -6.34 9.62
CA ASN A 35 -3.05 -5.49 10.24
C ASN A 35 -3.28 -4.04 9.81
N VAL A 36 -3.11 -3.10 10.74
CA VAL A 36 -3.33 -1.67 10.53
C VAL A 36 -2.16 -0.92 11.15
N MET A 37 -1.47 -0.13 10.35
CA MET A 37 -0.41 0.76 10.81
C MET A 37 -0.74 2.22 10.49
N GLU A 38 -0.81 3.03 11.53
CA GLU A 38 -1.07 4.46 11.45
C GLU A 38 0.23 5.25 11.36
N THR A 39 0.29 6.21 10.45
CA THR A 39 1.40 7.17 10.37
C THR A 39 0.90 8.59 10.14
N ILE A 40 1.71 9.59 10.49
CA ILE A 40 1.40 10.98 10.16
C ILE A 40 1.50 11.20 8.64
N GLY A 41 0.69 12.11 8.11
CA GLY A 41 0.59 12.37 6.67
C GLY A 41 1.88 12.85 6.01
N SER A 42 2.80 13.44 6.79
CA SER A 42 4.13 13.85 6.33
C SER A 42 5.14 12.70 6.25
N ARG A 43 4.85 11.53 6.82
CA ARG A 43 5.73 10.36 6.67
C ARG A 43 5.65 9.85 5.23
N HIS A 44 6.82 9.63 4.65
CA HIS A 44 6.93 8.92 3.39
C HIS A 44 6.50 7.47 3.57
N ASP A 45 5.80 6.93 2.57
CA ASP A 45 5.23 5.61 2.66
C ASP A 45 6.26 4.48 2.45
N ARG A 46 7.45 4.83 1.94
CA ARG A 46 8.55 3.88 1.70
C ARG A 46 8.94 3.08 2.96
N PRO A 47 9.38 3.71 4.07
CA PRO A 47 9.73 2.97 5.29
C PRO A 47 8.54 2.20 5.89
N VAL A 48 7.31 2.69 5.67
CA VAL A 48 6.10 2.03 6.16
C VAL A 48 5.85 0.73 5.41
N SER A 49 5.94 0.77 4.08
CA SER A 49 5.72 -0.42 3.25
C SER A 49 6.68 -1.56 3.58
N GLU A 50 7.90 -1.29 4.04
CA GLU A 50 8.86 -2.34 4.48
C GLU A 50 8.37 -3.11 5.73
N HIS A 51 7.64 -2.46 6.62
CA HIS A 51 7.08 -3.12 7.82
C HIS A 51 5.85 -3.97 7.51
N LEU A 52 5.28 -3.83 6.31
CA LEU A 52 4.10 -4.57 5.85
C LEU A 52 4.45 -5.68 4.86
N GLU A 53 5.73 -5.80 4.48
CA GLU A 53 6.24 -6.90 3.66
C GLU A 53 6.07 -8.21 4.42
N HIS A 54 5.24 -9.10 3.87
CA HIS A 54 5.03 -10.43 4.40
C HIS A 54 4.69 -11.40 3.25
N PRO A 55 5.32 -12.59 3.17
CA PRO A 55 5.08 -13.54 2.09
C PRO A 55 3.61 -13.95 1.92
N ASP A 56 2.86 -13.99 3.03
CA ASP A 56 1.43 -14.33 3.04
C ASP A 56 0.50 -13.19 2.58
N TYR A 57 1.03 -11.99 2.31
CA TYR A 57 0.26 -10.83 1.86
C TYR A 57 0.58 -10.47 0.41
N ILE A 58 -0.40 -9.93 -0.32
CA ILE A 58 -0.16 -9.30 -1.62
C ILE A 58 0.06 -7.81 -1.39
N MET A 59 1.24 -7.32 -1.75
CA MET A 59 1.56 -5.90 -1.67
C MET A 59 0.90 -5.16 -2.84
N VAL A 60 -0.08 -4.31 -2.59
CA VAL A 60 -0.70 -3.47 -3.62
C VAL A 60 -0.12 -2.07 -3.56
N MET A 61 0.57 -1.66 -4.62
CA MET A 61 1.36 -0.43 -4.66
C MET A 61 1.03 0.43 -5.88
N ASP A 62 1.11 1.76 -5.69
CA ASP A 62 1.05 2.73 -6.79
C ASP A 62 2.46 2.95 -7.38
N ARG A 63 2.53 3.63 -8.54
CA ARG A 63 3.76 4.00 -9.25
C ARG A 63 4.76 4.78 -8.40
N ALA A 64 4.30 5.51 -7.38
CA ALA A 64 5.19 6.28 -6.49
C ALA A 64 6.18 5.38 -5.70
N TYR A 65 5.91 4.07 -5.67
CA TYR A 65 6.72 3.05 -5.03
C TYR A 65 7.64 2.31 -6.01
N GLU A 66 7.64 2.68 -7.30
CA GLU A 66 8.45 2.08 -8.35
C GLU A 66 9.95 2.32 -8.10
N LYS A 67 10.59 1.34 -7.47
CA LYS A 67 12.03 1.16 -7.45
C LYS A 67 12.32 -0.26 -7.93
N LEU A 68 12.93 -0.39 -9.10
CA LEU A 68 13.19 -1.69 -9.74
C LEU A 68 13.94 -2.66 -8.79
N GLU A 69 14.96 -2.18 -8.08
CA GLU A 69 15.72 -2.97 -7.08
C GLU A 69 14.82 -3.63 -6.03
N ARG A 70 13.73 -2.94 -5.63
CA ARG A 70 12.78 -3.46 -4.65
C ARG A 70 11.89 -4.55 -5.23
N LEU A 71 11.47 -4.40 -6.48
CA LEU A 71 10.70 -5.43 -7.19
C LEU A 71 11.54 -6.70 -7.41
N ASP A 72 12.84 -6.54 -7.65
CA ASP A 72 13.76 -7.67 -7.77
C ASP A 72 13.99 -8.37 -6.43
N ARG A 73 14.08 -7.61 -5.32
CA ARG A 73 14.07 -8.19 -3.97
C ARG A 73 12.79 -8.99 -3.71
N TYR A 74 11.62 -8.45 -4.07
CA TYR A 74 10.35 -9.17 -3.92
C TYR A 74 10.29 -10.49 -4.69
N LYS A 75 10.85 -10.53 -5.89
CA LYS A 75 10.99 -11.80 -6.63
C LYS A 75 11.87 -12.80 -5.89
N THR A 76 12.99 -12.35 -5.34
CA THR A 76 13.94 -13.19 -4.59
C THR A 76 13.31 -13.73 -3.30
N ASP A 77 12.59 -12.87 -2.58
CA ASP A 77 11.96 -13.19 -1.29
C ASP A 77 10.60 -13.89 -1.45
N LYS A 78 10.17 -14.18 -2.69
CA LYS A 78 8.86 -14.75 -3.04
C LYS A 78 7.68 -13.93 -2.52
N GLN A 79 7.86 -12.61 -2.41
CA GLN A 79 6.82 -11.68 -2.06
C GLN A 79 5.90 -11.45 -3.26
N SER A 80 4.60 -11.71 -3.08
CA SER A 80 3.59 -11.38 -4.09
C SER A 80 3.28 -9.88 -4.06
N PHE A 81 3.14 -9.26 -5.24
CA PHE A 81 2.79 -7.85 -5.35
C PHE A 81 1.99 -7.53 -6.61
N VAL A 82 1.26 -6.42 -6.54
CA VAL A 82 0.61 -5.75 -7.65
C VAL A 82 1.07 -4.31 -7.68
N ILE A 83 1.64 -3.87 -8.80
CA ILE A 83 2.10 -2.49 -8.96
C ILE A 83 1.61 -1.89 -10.28
N ARG A 84 1.24 -0.60 -10.22
CA ARG A 84 1.01 0.23 -11.41
C ARG A 84 2.32 0.86 -11.86
N LEU A 85 2.70 0.63 -13.11
CA LEU A 85 3.85 1.21 -13.78
C LEU A 85 3.38 2.03 -14.98
N ARG A 86 4.28 2.83 -15.55
CA ARG A 86 4.08 3.41 -16.88
C ARG A 86 5.15 2.90 -17.83
N ASP A 87 4.75 2.64 -19.08
CA ASP A 87 5.72 2.37 -20.13
C ASP A 87 6.39 3.66 -20.65
N PHE A 88 7.30 3.50 -21.61
CA PHE A 88 8.02 4.60 -22.25
C PHE A 88 7.10 5.54 -23.06
N GLU A 89 5.87 5.11 -23.34
CA GLU A 89 4.83 5.89 -24.04
C GLU A 89 3.76 6.44 -23.06
N ASP A 90 4.04 6.44 -21.76
CA ASP A 90 3.17 6.91 -20.67
C ASP A 90 1.88 6.10 -20.47
N ARG A 91 1.78 4.88 -21.03
CA ARG A 91 0.63 3.99 -20.86
C ARG A 91 0.70 3.26 -19.52
N GLU A 92 -0.44 3.12 -18.85
CA GLU A 92 -0.52 2.38 -17.58
C GLU A 92 -0.34 0.87 -17.82
N ILE A 93 0.68 0.29 -17.17
CA ILE A 93 0.90 -1.15 -17.12
C ILE A 93 0.66 -1.62 -15.69
N ARG A 94 -0.07 -2.73 -15.53
CA ARG A 94 -0.24 -3.39 -14.22
C ARG A 94 0.56 -4.68 -14.21
N VAL A 95 1.52 -4.75 -13.30
CA VAL A 95 2.34 -5.94 -13.11
C VAL A 95 1.84 -6.68 -11.88
N VAL A 96 1.56 -7.96 -12.06
CA VAL A 96 1.13 -8.89 -11.01
C VAL A 96 2.15 -10.02 -10.96
N THR A 97 2.73 -10.28 -9.80
CA THR A 97 3.48 -11.52 -9.58
C THR A 97 2.57 -12.53 -8.91
N ASP A 98 2.08 -13.49 -9.70
CA ASP A 98 1.20 -14.52 -9.17
C ASP A 98 2.01 -15.69 -8.59
N LEU A 99 2.30 -15.60 -7.28
CA LEU A 99 2.80 -16.72 -6.46
C LEU A 99 1.70 -17.28 -5.55
N MET A 100 0.49 -16.71 -5.55
CA MET A 100 -0.60 -17.02 -4.62
C MET A 100 -1.94 -17.39 -5.28
N GLN A 101 -1.97 -17.63 -6.59
CA GLN A 101 -3.14 -18.02 -7.40
C GLN A 101 -4.32 -17.03 -7.29
N VAL A 102 -4.04 -15.72 -7.20
CA VAL A 102 -5.10 -14.70 -7.07
C VAL A 102 -5.61 -14.28 -8.44
N THR A 103 -6.93 -14.30 -8.63
CA THR A 103 -7.52 -14.05 -9.96
C THR A 103 -7.48 -12.56 -10.32
N PRO A 104 -7.43 -12.21 -11.62
CA PRO A 104 -7.51 -10.83 -12.08
C PRO A 104 -8.75 -10.06 -11.57
N GLU A 105 -9.87 -10.74 -11.34
CA GLU A 105 -11.10 -10.15 -10.82
C GLU A 105 -10.96 -9.74 -9.35
N GLN A 106 -10.31 -10.57 -8.53
CA GLN A 106 -10.01 -10.24 -7.12
C GLN A 106 -9.07 -9.04 -7.05
N ILE A 107 -8.07 -8.98 -7.92
CA ILE A 107 -7.17 -7.82 -8.03
C ILE A 107 -7.96 -6.57 -8.43
N ALA A 108 -8.88 -6.68 -9.40
CA ALA A 108 -9.72 -5.57 -9.82
C ALA A 108 -10.66 -5.09 -8.70
N GLN A 109 -11.16 -5.96 -7.84
CA GLN A 109 -11.95 -5.59 -6.67
C GLN A 109 -11.14 -4.77 -5.67
N ILE A 110 -9.87 -5.13 -5.42
CA ILE A 110 -8.99 -4.35 -4.53
C ILE A 110 -8.83 -2.90 -5.04
N TYR A 111 -8.75 -2.71 -6.36
CA TYR A 111 -8.66 -1.36 -6.94
C TYR A 111 -9.99 -0.57 -6.96
N LYS A 112 -11.14 -1.24 -7.00
CA LYS A 112 -12.46 -0.59 -7.04
C LYS A 112 -12.96 -0.12 -5.67
N ALA A 113 -12.28 -0.52 -4.59
CA ALA A 113 -12.66 -0.16 -3.22
C ALA A 113 -12.13 1.22 -2.76
N HIS A 114 -11.53 2.01 -3.65
CA HIS A 114 -11.00 3.34 -3.36
C HIS A 114 -11.89 4.48 -3.87
#